data_AF-A0A7J2TME9-F1
#
_entry.id   AF-A0A7J2TME9-F1
#
_cell.length_a   1.000
_cell.length_b   1.000
_cell.length_c   1.000
_cell.angle_alpha   90.00
_cell.angle_beta   90.00
_cell.angle_gamma   90.00
#
_symmetry.space_group_name_H-M   'P 1'
#
loop_
_entity.id
_entity.type
_entity.pdbx_description
1 polymer ?
#
loop_
_entity_poly.entity_id
_entity_poly.type
_entity_poly.pdbx_seq_one_letter_code
_entity_poly.pdbx_strand_id
1 'polypeptide(L)'
;MNLLEFRLKSEALCMGERTKKGTFRPTITTIPYSQITGALKAYFGIKNIHAVGHFTKIPKKEYLTFSPKNYVTGSSRLPITVEFLVDVEGMVYILKNDDTHDFPEKIELSIGALRTRGLGNSLLTKVGEIEIDLSSRESRKKNMNAGILNTRVPLEHLDKFAIESRKPVYGYLFKPTSITTGVYVLSLFEGSEVYAPKVLLRGG
;
A
#
# COMPACT_ATOMS: atom_id res chain seq x y z
N MET A 1 19.50 3.48 -7.26
CA MET A 1 18.41 2.86 -6.49
C MET A 1 17.71 1.88 -7.39
N ASN A 2 17.46 0.65 -6.93
CA ASN A 2 16.80 -0.37 -7.75
C ASN A 2 15.46 -0.76 -7.13
N LEU A 3 14.42 -0.88 -7.95
CA LEU A 3 13.08 -1.30 -7.55
C LEU A 3 12.75 -2.62 -8.23
N LEU A 4 12.28 -3.59 -7.46
CA LEU A 4 11.64 -4.79 -7.98
C LEU A 4 10.19 -4.45 -8.32
N GLU A 5 9.78 -4.74 -9.55
CA GLU A 5 8.45 -4.45 -10.05
C GLU A 5 7.59 -5.71 -10.00
N PHE A 6 6.44 -5.62 -9.33
CA PHE A 6 5.47 -6.69 -9.20
C PHE A 6 4.09 -6.24 -9.67
N ARG A 7 3.41 -7.11 -10.41
CA ARG A 7 1.98 -6.99 -10.69
C ARG A 7 1.19 -7.60 -9.56
N LEU A 8 0.28 -6.83 -8.98
CA LEU A 8 -0.70 -7.27 -7.99
C LEU A 8 -1.99 -7.69 -8.68
N LYS A 9 -2.51 -8.86 -8.31
CA LYS A 9 -3.87 -9.29 -8.58
C LYS A 9 -4.56 -9.77 -7.30
N SER A 10 -5.80 -9.35 -7.10
CA SER A 10 -6.64 -9.83 -6.00
C SER A 10 -8.11 -9.77 -6.38
N GLU A 11 -8.87 -10.81 -6.05
CA GLU A 11 -10.32 -10.81 -6.27
C GLU A 11 -11.03 -9.78 -5.40
N ALA A 12 -10.59 -9.62 -4.15
CA ALA A 12 -11.17 -8.70 -3.19
C ALA A 12 -10.15 -8.16 -2.18
N LEU A 13 -10.06 -6.83 -2.03
CA LEU A 13 -9.22 -6.17 -1.02
C LEU A 13 -10.03 -5.24 -0.12
N CYS A 14 -9.91 -5.41 1.19
CA CYS A 14 -10.41 -4.46 2.18
C CYS A 14 -9.28 -3.53 2.64
N MET A 15 -9.12 -2.41 1.92
CA MET A 15 -8.07 -1.43 2.18
C MET A 15 -8.68 -0.26 2.97
N GLY A 16 -8.85 -0.44 4.27
CA GLY A 16 -9.42 0.59 5.14
C GLY A 16 -8.35 1.29 5.99
N GLU A 17 -8.62 2.54 6.35
CA GLU A 17 -7.98 3.15 7.51
C GLU A 17 -8.66 2.69 8.79
N ARG A 18 -7.93 2.68 9.91
CA ARG A 18 -8.49 2.26 11.19
C ARG A 18 -9.43 3.35 11.71
N THR A 19 -10.72 3.22 11.44
CA THR A 19 -11.75 4.12 11.99
C THR A 19 -12.16 3.63 13.39
N LYS A 20 -11.97 4.48 14.42
CA LYS A 20 -12.54 4.23 15.76
C LYS A 20 -14.01 4.66 15.75
N LYS A 21 -14.91 3.74 16.14
CA LYS A 21 -16.37 3.96 16.24
C LYS A 21 -17.04 4.20 14.86
N GLY A 22 -18.36 4.08 14.80
CA GLY A 22 -19.15 4.14 13.56
C GLY A 22 -19.48 2.78 12.97
N THR A 23 -20.61 2.71 12.25
CA THR A 23 -21.14 1.51 11.59
C THR A 23 -20.62 1.36 10.16
N PHE A 24 -20.12 2.43 9.54
CA PHE A 24 -19.54 2.39 8.20
C PHE A 24 -18.01 2.42 8.21
N ARG A 25 -17.38 1.65 7.33
CA ARG A 25 -15.93 1.57 7.15
C ARG A 25 -15.58 1.76 5.67
N PRO A 26 -15.10 2.95 5.26
CA PRO A 26 -14.73 3.23 3.89
C PRO A 26 -13.41 2.55 3.52
N THR A 27 -13.20 2.40 2.22
CA THR A 27 -11.97 1.86 1.65
C THR A 27 -11.24 2.96 0.88
N ILE A 28 -9.91 2.91 0.89
CA ILE A 28 -9.04 3.80 0.11
C ILE A 28 -8.80 3.21 -1.28
N THR A 29 -8.70 4.08 -2.28
CA THR A 29 -8.52 3.70 -3.69
C THR A 29 -7.06 3.76 -4.14
N THR A 30 -6.13 3.47 -3.24
CA THR A 30 -4.70 3.37 -3.51
C THR A 30 -4.08 2.28 -2.62
N ILE A 31 -2.86 1.85 -2.92
CA ILE A 31 -2.11 0.88 -2.12
C ILE A 31 -1.13 1.69 -1.25
N PRO A 32 -1.45 1.92 0.04
CA PRO A 32 -0.58 2.71 0.89
C PRO A 32 0.63 1.87 1.29
N TYR A 33 1.76 2.56 1.48
CA TYR A 33 3.00 1.98 1.95
C TYR A 33 2.78 1.06 3.17
N SER A 34 2.00 1.49 4.17
CA SER A 34 1.83 0.76 5.43
C SER A 34 1.18 -0.63 5.25
N GLN A 35 0.25 -0.77 4.30
CA GLN A 35 -0.45 -2.04 4.06
C GLN A 35 0.44 -3.01 3.29
N ILE A 36 0.99 -2.60 2.15
CA ILE A 36 1.82 -3.49 1.32
C ILE A 36 3.14 -3.83 2.01
N THR A 37 3.82 -2.84 2.58
CA THR A 37 5.05 -3.06 3.33
C THR A 37 4.78 -3.92 4.56
N GLY A 38 3.72 -3.64 5.32
CA GLY A 38 3.34 -4.45 6.48
C GLY A 38 3.03 -5.90 6.12
N ALA A 39 2.34 -6.13 5.01
CA ALA A 39 2.00 -7.48 4.55
C ALA A 39 3.23 -8.26 4.10
N LEU A 40 4.16 -7.64 3.36
CA LEU A 40 5.43 -8.27 2.97
C LEU A 40 6.32 -8.58 4.18
N LYS A 41 6.45 -7.65 5.13
CA LYS A 41 7.20 -7.90 6.38
C LYS A 41 6.62 -9.05 7.18
N ALA A 42 5.29 -9.13 7.28
CA ALA A 42 4.62 -10.22 7.98
C ALA A 42 4.80 -11.56 7.26
N TYR A 43 4.80 -11.56 5.92
CA TYR A 43 4.94 -12.77 5.12
C TYR A 43 6.37 -13.35 5.17
N PHE A 44 7.39 -12.51 4.98
CA PHE A 44 8.79 -12.96 4.95
C PHE A 44 9.47 -12.96 6.33
N GLY A 45 8.88 -12.33 7.35
CA GLY A 45 9.52 -12.17 8.67
C GLY A 45 10.68 -11.17 8.69
N ILE A 46 10.88 -10.40 7.61
CA ILE A 46 11.99 -9.47 7.42
C ILE A 46 11.55 -8.05 7.81
N LYS A 47 12.41 -7.30 8.51
CA LYS A 47 12.08 -5.92 8.98
C LYS A 47 12.40 -4.83 7.96
N ASN A 48 13.40 -5.03 7.10
CA ASN A 48 13.94 -4.02 6.19
C ASN A 48 13.34 -4.12 4.77
N ILE A 49 12.01 -4.29 4.70
CA ILE A 49 11.27 -4.21 3.45
C ILE A 49 10.64 -2.82 3.34
N HIS A 50 10.73 -2.23 2.15
CA HIS A 50 10.09 -0.97 1.81
C HIS A 50 9.39 -1.13 0.48
N ALA A 51 8.07 -0.97 0.46
CA ALA A 51 7.26 -1.14 -0.74
C ALA A 51 6.17 -0.06 -0.85
N VAL A 52 5.93 0.36 -2.08
CA VAL A 52 4.84 1.26 -2.45
C VAL A 52 4.06 0.65 -3.61
N GLY A 53 2.80 1.04 -3.77
CA GLY A 53 2.03 0.56 -4.91
C GLY A 53 0.90 1.49 -5.28
N HIS A 54 0.26 1.17 -6.39
CA HIS A 54 -0.94 1.84 -6.86
C HIS A 54 -1.80 0.87 -7.68
N PHE A 55 -3.09 1.19 -7.85
CA PHE A 55 -3.98 0.42 -8.73
C PHE A 55 -3.85 0.90 -10.18
N THR A 56 -3.84 -0.04 -11.13
CA THR A 56 -3.72 0.27 -12.57
C THR A 56 -5.03 0.76 -13.16
N LYS A 57 -6.16 0.27 -12.62
CA LYS A 57 -7.52 0.69 -12.92
C LYS A 57 -8.21 1.12 -11.64
N ILE A 58 -9.22 1.99 -11.73
CA ILE A 58 -10.05 2.33 -10.58
C ILE A 58 -10.82 1.05 -10.17
N PRO A 59 -10.56 0.48 -9.00
CA PRO A 59 -11.21 -0.75 -8.58
C PRO A 59 -12.69 -0.52 -8.30
N LYS A 60 -13.53 -1.51 -8.60
CA LYS A 60 -14.96 -1.47 -8.27
C LYS A 60 -15.14 -1.61 -6.76
N LYS A 61 -16.09 -0.88 -6.21
CA LYS A 61 -16.44 -0.92 -4.79
C LYS A 61 -17.66 -1.78 -4.55
N GLU A 62 -17.60 -2.62 -3.53
CA GLU A 62 -18.72 -3.41 -3.02
C GLU A 62 -18.83 -3.26 -1.50
N TYR A 63 -19.97 -3.69 -0.96
CA TYR A 63 -20.32 -3.50 0.44
C TYR A 63 -20.65 -4.83 1.11
N LEU A 64 -20.07 -5.04 2.29
CA LEU A 64 -20.38 -6.18 3.14
C LEU A 64 -20.93 -5.67 4.47
N THR A 65 -22.19 -6.00 4.78
CA THR A 65 -22.80 -5.69 6.07
C THR A 65 -22.85 -6.95 6.93
N PHE A 66 -22.28 -6.89 8.13
CA PHE A 66 -22.36 -7.99 9.09
C PHE A 66 -22.47 -7.46 10.52
N SER A 67 -23.15 -8.22 11.38
CA SER A 67 -23.26 -7.92 12.80
C SER A 67 -22.26 -8.77 13.59
N PRO A 68 -21.26 -8.18 14.25
CA PRO A 68 -20.39 -8.94 15.13
C PRO A 68 -21.21 -9.52 16.28
N LYS A 69 -21.22 -10.85 16.45
CA LYS A 69 -21.86 -11.50 17.59
C LYS A 69 -20.91 -11.51 18.78
N ASN A 70 -21.46 -11.24 19.97
CA ASN A 70 -20.78 -11.60 21.20
C ASN A 70 -21.07 -13.08 21.49
N TYR A 71 -20.06 -13.94 21.30
CA TYR A 71 -20.22 -15.38 21.51
C TYR A 71 -20.50 -15.75 22.98
N VAL A 72 -20.13 -14.90 23.94
CA VAL A 72 -20.35 -15.15 25.37
C VAL A 72 -21.78 -14.86 25.79
N THR A 73 -22.38 -13.77 25.27
CA THR A 73 -23.72 -13.31 25.67
C THR A 73 -24.80 -13.61 24.63
N GLY A 74 -24.44 -14.16 23.47
CA GLY A 74 -25.36 -14.39 22.33
C GLY A 74 -25.89 -13.11 21.67
N SER A 75 -25.58 -11.94 22.20
CA SER A 75 -26.10 -10.66 21.72
C SER A 75 -25.36 -10.19 20.46
N SER A 76 -26.12 -9.73 19.47
CA SER A 76 -25.59 -9.10 18.27
C SER A 76 -25.22 -7.65 18.55
N ARG A 77 -23.98 -7.25 18.22
CA ARG A 77 -23.61 -5.84 18.17
C ARG A 77 -24.24 -5.17 16.96
N LEU A 78 -24.28 -3.84 16.97
CA LEU A 78 -24.74 -3.04 15.83
C LEU A 78 -24.06 -3.51 14.53
N PRO A 79 -24.82 -3.67 13.43
CA PRO A 79 -24.26 -4.03 12.13
C PRO A 79 -23.15 -3.07 11.71
N ILE A 80 -22.08 -3.63 11.14
CA ILE A 80 -20.99 -2.89 10.53
C ILE A 80 -21.05 -3.14 9.03
N THR A 81 -21.09 -2.07 8.26
CA THR A 81 -20.96 -2.06 6.80
C THR A 81 -19.53 -1.69 6.44
N VAL A 82 -18.88 -2.55 5.67
CA VAL A 82 -17.51 -2.36 5.21
C VAL A 82 -17.51 -2.25 3.68
N GLU A 83 -16.87 -1.20 3.18
CA GLU A 83 -16.57 -1.06 1.76
C GLU A 83 -15.28 -1.80 1.43
N PHE A 84 -15.29 -2.61 0.39
CA PHE A 84 -14.12 -3.33 -0.12
C PHE A 84 -14.04 -3.19 -1.63
N LEU A 85 -12.84 -3.45 -2.15
CA LEU A 85 -12.52 -3.39 -3.57
C LEU A 85 -12.65 -4.78 -4.17
N VAL A 86 -13.16 -4.87 -5.40
CA VAL A 86 -13.21 -6.11 -6.19
C VAL A 86 -12.52 -5.95 -7.53
N ASP A 87 -12.05 -7.08 -8.10
CA ASP A 87 -11.30 -7.14 -9.36
C ASP A 87 -10.11 -6.17 -9.35
N VAL A 88 -9.25 -6.35 -8.34
CA VAL A 88 -8.14 -5.45 -8.07
C VAL A 88 -6.92 -5.84 -8.88
N GLU A 89 -6.44 -4.90 -9.67
CA GLU A 89 -5.15 -4.98 -10.36
C GLU A 89 -4.31 -3.75 -10.04
N GLY A 90 -3.01 -3.96 -9.84
CA GLY A 90 -2.10 -2.89 -9.44
C GLY A 90 -0.64 -3.21 -9.71
N MET A 91 0.20 -2.22 -9.48
CA MET A 91 1.66 -2.35 -9.50
C MET A 91 2.21 -2.09 -8.10
N VAL A 92 3.17 -2.91 -7.70
CA VAL A 92 3.88 -2.82 -6.43
C VAL A 92 5.36 -2.74 -6.74
N TYR A 93 6.02 -1.72 -6.17
CA TYR A 93 7.45 -1.48 -6.30
C TYR A 93 8.09 -1.70 -4.95
N ILE A 94 9.02 -2.66 -4.88
CA ILE A 94 9.74 -3.03 -3.67
C ILE A 94 11.18 -2.56 -3.83
N LEU A 95 11.71 -1.86 -2.83
CA LEU A 95 13.12 -1.46 -2.84
C LEU A 95 14.02 -2.70 -2.83
N LYS A 96 14.92 -2.82 -3.81
CA LYS A 96 15.93 -3.88 -3.87
C LYS A 96 17.07 -3.55 -2.90
N ASN A 97 17.30 -4.44 -1.95
CA ASN A 97 18.38 -4.40 -0.97
C ASN A 97 18.83 -5.84 -0.64
N ASP A 98 19.78 -5.99 0.28
CA ASP A 98 20.34 -7.29 0.66
C ASP A 98 19.26 -8.29 1.15
N ASP A 99 18.14 -7.82 1.71
CA ASP A 99 17.06 -8.68 2.19
C ASP A 99 16.01 -9.00 1.10
N THR A 100 15.94 -8.21 0.03
CA THR A 100 14.89 -8.32 -1.00
C THR A 100 15.39 -8.80 -2.36
N HIS A 101 16.71 -8.88 -2.57
CA HIS A 101 17.30 -9.23 -3.87
C HIS A 101 16.81 -10.58 -4.44
N ASP A 102 16.60 -11.56 -3.57
CA ASP A 102 16.17 -12.94 -3.92
C ASP A 102 14.66 -13.17 -3.74
N PHE A 103 13.84 -12.13 -3.82
CA PHE A 103 12.39 -12.30 -3.75
C PHE A 103 11.90 -13.21 -4.90
N PRO A 104 11.01 -14.18 -4.60
CA PRO A 104 10.56 -15.13 -5.60
C PRO A 104 9.71 -14.44 -6.68
N GLU A 105 9.67 -15.05 -7.86
CA GLU A 105 8.89 -14.58 -9.01
C GLU A 105 7.39 -14.47 -8.71
N LYS A 106 6.88 -15.28 -7.77
CA LYS A 106 5.48 -15.25 -7.32
C LYS A 106 5.42 -15.22 -5.80
N ILE A 107 4.59 -14.32 -5.27
CA ILE A 107 4.34 -14.19 -3.83
C ILE A 107 2.82 -14.20 -3.61
N GLU A 108 2.33 -15.22 -2.92
CA GLU A 108 0.94 -15.29 -2.49
C GLU A 108 0.85 -14.83 -1.04
N LEU A 109 0.23 -13.68 -0.81
CA LEU A 109 0.12 -13.11 0.52
C LEU A 109 -1.26 -12.51 0.77
N SER A 110 -1.52 -12.16 2.03
CA SER A 110 -2.75 -11.49 2.42
C SER A 110 -2.52 -10.01 2.71
N ILE A 111 -3.21 -9.14 1.97
CA ILE A 111 -3.12 -7.68 2.09
C ILE A 111 -4.46 -7.13 2.62
N GLY A 112 -4.40 -6.14 3.52
CA GLY A 112 -5.61 -5.50 4.05
C GLY A 112 -6.30 -6.29 5.17
N ALA A 113 -7.58 -5.98 5.38
CA ALA A 113 -8.39 -6.48 6.49
C ALA A 113 -9.39 -7.58 6.08
N LEU A 114 -10.12 -8.12 7.07
CA LEU A 114 -11.16 -9.15 6.89
C LEU A 114 -10.69 -10.47 6.24
N ARG A 115 -9.44 -10.86 6.52
CA ARG A 115 -8.83 -12.13 6.07
C ARG A 115 -9.67 -13.36 6.41
N THR A 116 -10.26 -13.38 7.60
CA THR A 116 -11.13 -14.49 8.06
C THR A 116 -12.44 -14.61 7.28
N ARG A 117 -12.78 -13.62 6.46
CA ARG A 117 -13.93 -13.64 5.55
C ARG A 117 -13.53 -13.85 4.08
N GLY A 118 -12.27 -14.24 3.83
CA GLY A 118 -11.75 -14.52 2.49
C GLY A 118 -11.24 -13.30 1.72
N LEU A 119 -11.24 -12.11 2.32
CA LEU A 119 -10.73 -10.89 1.67
C LEU A 119 -9.21 -10.78 1.85
N GLY A 120 -8.54 -10.17 0.87
CA GLY A 120 -7.13 -9.82 0.96
C GLY A 120 -6.18 -10.81 0.30
N ASN A 121 -6.64 -11.98 -0.15
CA ASN A 121 -5.81 -12.94 -0.89
C ASN A 121 -5.28 -12.30 -2.17
N SER A 122 -3.97 -12.20 -2.27
CA SER A 122 -3.27 -11.40 -3.26
C SER A 122 -2.12 -12.18 -3.86
N LEU A 123 -2.01 -12.14 -5.19
CA LEU A 123 -0.88 -12.66 -5.93
C LEU A 123 -0.04 -11.49 -6.42
N LEU A 124 1.24 -11.46 -6.04
CA LEU A 124 2.25 -10.63 -6.67
C LEU A 124 3.04 -11.49 -7.65
N THR A 125 3.13 -11.04 -8.90
CA THR A 125 3.97 -11.66 -9.93
C THR A 125 5.05 -10.68 -10.35
N LYS A 126 6.33 -11.05 -10.24
CA LYS A 126 7.45 -10.20 -10.66
C LYS A 126 7.35 -9.95 -12.16
N VAL A 127 7.54 -8.70 -12.56
CA VAL A 127 7.48 -8.24 -13.95
C VAL A 127 8.87 -7.84 -14.43
N GLY A 128 9.67 -7.26 -13.54
CA GLY A 128 11.02 -6.81 -13.89
C GLY A 128 11.71 -6.10 -12.74
N GLU A 129 12.78 -5.40 -13.10
CA GLU A 129 13.54 -4.55 -12.19
C GLU A 129 13.76 -3.19 -12.85
N ILE A 130 13.64 -2.13 -12.06
CA ILE A 130 13.79 -0.75 -12.52
C ILE A 130 15.02 -0.17 -11.83
N GLU A 131 16.03 0.14 -12.64
CA GLU A 131 17.23 0.83 -12.18
C GLU A 131 17.05 2.35 -12.31
N ILE A 132 17.23 3.06 -11.19
CA ILE A 132 17.08 4.50 -11.09
C ILE A 132 18.41 5.07 -10.65
N ASP A 133 19.17 5.58 -11.62
CA ASP A 133 20.44 6.25 -11.36
C ASP A 133 20.23 7.69 -10.87
N LEU A 134 20.76 7.97 -9.68
CA LEU A 134 20.70 9.26 -9.01
C LEU A 134 22.09 9.79 -8.64
N SER A 135 23.16 9.16 -9.16
CA SER A 135 24.56 9.45 -8.81
C SER A 135 25.02 10.83 -9.27
N SER A 136 24.59 11.27 -10.45
CA SER A 136 24.93 12.55 -11.05
C SER A 136 23.73 13.47 -11.16
N ARG A 137 23.98 14.78 -11.30
CA ARG A 137 22.92 15.77 -11.53
C ARG A 137 22.17 15.53 -12.84
N GLU A 138 22.87 15.05 -13.87
CA GLU A 138 22.31 14.72 -15.18
C GLU A 138 21.42 13.48 -15.10
N SER A 139 21.89 12.41 -14.45
CA SER A 139 21.11 11.20 -14.20
C SER A 139 19.85 11.50 -13.39
N ARG A 140 19.97 12.34 -12.35
CA ARG A 140 18.81 12.77 -11.56
C ARG A 140 17.78 13.48 -12.43
N LYS A 141 18.20 14.42 -13.30
CA LYS A 141 17.27 15.14 -14.19
C LYS A 141 16.59 14.21 -15.21
N LYS A 142 17.26 13.13 -15.63
CA LYS A 142 16.70 12.12 -16.55
C LYS A 142 15.68 11.20 -15.87
N ASN A 143 15.91 10.84 -14.61
CA ASN A 143 15.13 9.83 -13.89
C ASN A 143 14.01 10.42 -13.00
N MET A 144 14.09 11.72 -12.68
CA MET A 144 13.12 12.41 -11.83
C MET A 144 12.19 13.28 -12.67
N ASN A 145 10.89 13.02 -12.57
CA ASN A 145 9.88 13.73 -13.34
C ASN A 145 8.96 14.51 -12.40
N ALA A 146 8.57 15.71 -12.81
CA ALA A 146 7.48 16.42 -12.16
C ALA A 146 6.15 15.72 -12.48
N GLY A 147 5.30 15.52 -11.46
CA GLY A 147 3.98 14.95 -11.67
C GLY A 147 3.18 14.79 -10.39
N ILE A 148 2.08 14.05 -10.49
CA ILE A 148 1.16 13.78 -9.38
C ILE A 148 1.47 12.41 -8.79
N LEU A 149 1.75 12.36 -7.50
CA LEU A 149 2.03 11.12 -6.77
C LEU A 149 0.81 10.16 -6.82
N ASN A 150 1.06 8.88 -7.06
CA ASN A 150 0.01 7.86 -7.19
C ASN A 150 -0.08 6.88 -6.00
N THR A 151 0.64 7.16 -4.92
CA THR A 151 0.72 6.29 -3.74
C THR A 151 0.74 7.12 -2.45
N ARG A 152 0.64 6.47 -1.29
CA ARG A 152 0.77 7.09 0.04
C ARG A 152 2.03 6.59 0.73
N VAL A 153 2.89 7.50 1.19
CA VAL A 153 4.18 7.16 1.81
C VAL A 153 4.42 8.01 3.06
N PRO A 154 4.84 7.41 4.20
CA PRO A 154 5.30 8.15 5.36
C PRO A 154 6.45 9.10 5.02
N LEU A 155 6.49 10.30 5.62
CA LEU A 155 7.52 11.29 5.32
C LEU A 155 8.94 10.76 5.58
N GLU A 156 9.11 9.95 6.63
CA GLU A 156 10.37 9.26 6.99
C GLU A 156 10.89 8.28 5.92
N HIS A 157 10.13 8.02 4.85
CA HIS A 157 10.47 7.07 3.80
C HIS A 157 10.47 7.67 2.38
N LEU A 158 10.25 8.97 2.22
CA LEU A 158 10.26 9.60 0.89
C LEU A 158 11.61 9.45 0.18
N ASP A 159 12.71 9.63 0.91
CA ASP A 159 14.06 9.52 0.35
C ASP A 159 14.36 8.12 -0.20
N LYS A 160 13.76 7.08 0.40
CA LYS A 160 13.91 5.69 -0.06
C LYS A 160 13.32 5.44 -1.44
N PHE A 161 12.44 6.31 -1.90
CA PHE A 161 11.79 6.25 -3.20
C PHE A 161 12.12 7.46 -4.08
N ALA A 162 13.10 8.27 -3.66
CA ALA A 162 13.48 9.52 -4.33
C ALA A 162 12.28 10.43 -4.62
N ILE A 163 11.44 10.69 -3.61
CA ILE A 163 10.27 11.57 -3.75
C ILE A 163 10.58 12.95 -3.14
N GLU A 164 10.53 14.00 -3.94
CA GLU A 164 10.63 15.39 -3.51
C GLU A 164 9.27 16.08 -3.61
N SER A 165 8.71 16.51 -2.48
CA SER A 165 7.42 17.19 -2.46
C SER A 165 7.50 18.65 -2.92
N ARG A 166 6.51 19.10 -3.71
CA ARG A 166 6.34 20.51 -4.14
C ARG A 166 5.04 21.11 -3.62
N LYS A 167 3.90 20.46 -3.90
CA LYS A 167 2.60 20.82 -3.32
C LYS A 167 2.02 19.59 -2.60
N PRO A 168 2.28 19.46 -1.30
CA PRO A 168 1.90 18.27 -0.55
C PRO A 168 0.40 18.21 -0.28
N VAL A 169 -0.17 17.02 -0.43
CA VAL A 169 -1.42 16.61 0.22
C VAL A 169 -1.01 15.71 1.38
N TYR A 170 -1.21 16.19 2.61
CA TYR A 170 -0.83 15.45 3.80
C TYR A 170 -1.99 14.63 4.36
N GLY A 171 -1.64 13.51 4.97
CA GLY A 171 -2.54 12.72 5.80
C GLY A 171 -1.74 11.85 6.77
N TYR A 172 -2.43 10.93 7.43
CA TYR A 172 -1.80 10.08 8.44
C TYR A 172 -2.00 8.60 8.13
N LEU A 173 -0.91 7.87 7.96
CA LEU A 173 -0.94 6.40 7.85
C LEU A 173 -0.73 5.76 9.22
N PHE A 174 -1.43 4.68 9.48
CA PHE A 174 -1.21 3.88 10.69
C PHE A 174 0.10 3.08 10.57
N LYS A 175 1.00 3.23 11.56
CA LYS A 175 2.25 2.50 11.73
C LYS A 175 2.13 1.62 12.98
N PRO A 176 2.11 0.28 12.85
CA PRO A 176 2.04 -0.60 14.01
C PRO A 176 3.31 -0.47 14.87
N THR A 177 3.13 -0.38 16.19
CA THR A 177 4.21 -0.43 17.19
C THR A 177 4.19 -1.75 17.97
N SER A 178 3.06 -2.47 17.92
CA SER A 178 2.91 -3.83 18.39
C SER A 178 1.83 -4.56 17.57
N ILE A 179 1.47 -5.78 17.97
CA ILE A 179 0.38 -6.55 17.35
C ILE A 179 -0.97 -5.82 17.50
N THR A 180 -1.20 -5.13 18.61
CA THR A 180 -2.51 -4.53 18.94
C THR A 180 -2.51 -3.00 18.93
N THR A 181 -1.32 -2.37 18.91
CA THR A 181 -1.15 -0.92 19.02
C THR A 181 -0.28 -0.37 17.90
N GLY A 182 -0.41 0.94 17.68
CA GLY A 182 0.36 1.67 16.69
C GLY A 182 0.10 3.16 16.81
N VAL A 183 0.85 3.92 16.04
CA VAL A 183 0.78 5.38 15.98
C VAL A 183 0.43 5.81 14.56
N TYR A 184 -0.24 6.95 14.45
CA TYR A 184 -0.47 7.59 13.16
C TYR A 184 0.72 8.46 12.82
N VAL A 185 1.31 8.26 11.65
CA VAL A 185 2.50 9.00 11.20
C VAL A 185 2.16 9.89 10.01
N LEU A 186 2.68 11.12 10.04
CA LEU A 186 2.50 12.07 8.95
C LEU A 186 3.04 11.47 7.65
N SER A 187 2.24 11.54 6.61
CA SER A 187 2.47 10.87 5.33
C SER A 187 2.07 11.79 4.17
N LEU A 188 2.77 11.64 3.06
CA LEU A 188 2.43 12.26 1.79
C LEU A 188 1.42 11.38 1.07
N PHE A 189 0.28 11.93 0.66
CA PHE A 189 -0.80 11.21 0.02
C PHE A 189 -0.77 11.36 -1.51
N GLU A 190 -1.47 10.45 -2.19
CA GLU A 190 -1.74 10.55 -3.62
C GLU A 190 -2.41 11.89 -3.94
N GLY A 191 -2.13 12.44 -5.12
CA GLY A 191 -2.59 13.78 -5.49
C GLY A 191 -1.60 14.90 -5.19
N SER A 192 -0.55 14.63 -4.39
CA SER A 192 0.55 15.59 -4.18
C SER A 192 1.33 15.87 -5.46
N GLU A 193 1.69 17.13 -5.71
CA GLU A 193 2.66 17.48 -6.77
C GLU A 193 4.08 17.21 -6.25
N VAL A 194 4.84 16.38 -6.97
CA VAL A 194 6.17 15.92 -6.57
C VAL A 194 7.13 15.89 -7.76
N TYR A 195 8.43 15.84 -7.47
CA TYR A 195 9.42 15.24 -8.37
C TYR A 195 9.72 13.82 -7.88
N ALA A 196 9.53 12.82 -8.73
CA ALA A 196 9.76 11.42 -8.38
C ALA A 196 10.07 10.57 -9.62
N PRO A 197 10.55 9.33 -9.45
CA PRO A 197 10.63 8.35 -10.54
C PRO A 197 9.27 8.18 -11.21
N LYS A 198 9.27 8.09 -12.55
CA LYS A 198 8.04 8.04 -13.36
C LYS A 198 7.03 7.00 -12.86
N VAL A 199 7.50 5.81 -12.48
CA VAL A 199 6.67 4.68 -12.02
C VAL A 199 5.84 4.96 -10.75
N LEU A 200 6.15 6.03 -10.02
CA LEU A 200 5.41 6.46 -8.82
C LEU A 200 4.39 7.58 -9.11
N LEU A 201 4.38 8.10 -10.34
CA LEU A 201 3.51 9.19 -10.79
C LEU A 201 2.27 8.65 -11.50
N ARG A 202 1.19 9.43 -11.54
CA ARG A 202 0.00 9.11 -12.33
C ARG A 202 0.33 9.12 -13.83
N GLY A 203 -0.10 8.08 -14.55
CA GLY A 203 0.22 7.89 -15.98
C GLY A 203 1.67 7.44 -16.23
N GLY A 204 2.37 7.08 -15.16
CA GLY A 204 3.75 6.61 -15.15
C GLY A 204 3.93 5.17 -15.59
#